data_AF-A0A246Q212-F1
#
_entry.id   AF-A0A246Q212-F1
#
_cell.length_a   1.000
_cell.length_b   1.000
_cell.length_c   1.000
_cell.angle_alpha   90.00
_cell.angle_beta   90.00
_cell.angle_gamma   90.00
#
_symmetry.space_group_name_H-M   'P 1'
#
loop_
_entity.id
_entity.type
_entity.pdbx_description
1 polymer ?
#
loop_
_entity_poly.entity_id
_entity_poly.type
_entity_poly.pdbx_seq_one_letter_code
_entity_poly.pdbx_strand_id
1 'polypeptide(L)'
;MRRSRRCPRSMHSCGSALRSRRTSSIPSRSWSSWPLATRPCLKGKGEPMTLLKRLLNLREAREKRDAQSVRHARHARAQADEEVATAERILEQGLLDARREGDALFDGMRGQLWSLSAVQGMHGKLESLRQGAEALRAGVAEAEEQRQASQEQLEATQAVHRRSQKQVGKTKEMHTVQEREMAAQRERKEDLEMEEIGSLRASSRGSLRGSPRRFTI
;
A
#
# COMPACT_ATOMS: atom_id res chain seq x y z
N MET A 1 12.56 71.65 -49.32
CA MET A 1 11.58 71.55 -48.21
C MET A 1 11.57 70.13 -47.67
N ARG A 2 11.39 69.99 -46.34
CA ARG A 2 11.05 68.79 -45.53
C ARG A 2 12.17 67.81 -45.16
N ARG A 3 12.60 68.00 -43.90
CA ARG A 3 13.18 67.02 -42.96
C ARG A 3 12.15 65.96 -42.57
N SER A 4 12.61 64.74 -42.24
CA SER A 4 12.02 63.75 -41.29
C SER A 4 13.03 62.60 -41.16
N ARG A 5 13.93 62.51 -40.17
CA ARG A 5 13.81 62.12 -38.74
C ARG A 5 13.27 60.69 -38.48
N ARG A 6 14.10 59.93 -37.71
CA ARG A 6 13.87 58.69 -36.91
C ARG A 6 13.86 57.38 -37.70
N CYS A 7 14.32 56.22 -37.23
CA CYS A 7 15.20 55.73 -36.15
C CYS A 7 15.34 54.20 -36.41
N PRO A 8 16.32 53.50 -35.82
CA PRO A 8 16.63 52.10 -36.13
C PRO A 8 15.69 51.14 -35.38
N ARG A 9 15.38 50.00 -36.01
CA ARG A 9 14.61 48.90 -35.40
C ARG A 9 15.59 47.81 -34.97
N SER A 10 15.89 47.78 -33.68
CA SER A 10 16.58 46.68 -33.01
C SER A 10 15.57 45.66 -32.48
N MET A 11 15.94 44.38 -32.58
CA MET A 11 15.53 43.23 -31.76
C MET A 11 14.03 42.85 -31.76
N HIS A 12 13.73 41.60 -32.12
CA HIS A 12 13.53 40.51 -31.13
C HIS A 12 13.19 39.21 -31.87
N SER A 13 14.02 38.21 -31.59
CA SER A 13 13.77 36.78 -31.77
C SER A 13 12.87 36.27 -30.62
N CYS A 14 12.27 35.09 -30.84
CA CYS A 14 11.49 34.26 -29.92
C CYS A 14 10.04 34.75 -29.68
N GLY A 15 9.01 33.92 -29.72
CA GLY A 15 8.89 32.48 -29.85
C GLY A 15 7.44 32.09 -29.53
N SER A 16 7.05 30.93 -30.06
CA SER A 16 6.04 30.05 -29.47
C SER A 16 4.61 30.57 -29.33
N ALA A 17 3.83 30.40 -30.41
CA ALA A 17 2.39 30.22 -30.30
C ALA A 17 2.10 28.72 -30.20
N LEU A 18 1.54 28.26 -29.08
CA LEU A 18 0.41 27.31 -29.08
C LEU A 18 -0.11 27.08 -27.65
N ARG A 19 -1.33 27.62 -27.46
CA ARG A 19 -2.44 27.11 -26.65
C ARG A 19 -2.10 25.95 -25.70
N SER A 20 -2.23 26.20 -24.41
CA SER A 20 -3.08 25.34 -23.60
C SER A 20 -3.75 26.12 -22.49
N ARG A 21 -5.08 25.99 -22.48
CA ARG A 21 -5.98 26.57 -21.50
C ARG A 21 -5.95 25.71 -20.24
N ARG A 22 -6.23 26.39 -19.13
CA ARG A 22 -6.94 25.90 -17.94
C ARG A 22 -6.15 25.09 -16.89
N THR A 23 -6.15 25.70 -15.71
CA THR A 23 -6.37 25.11 -14.38
C THR A 23 -5.25 24.27 -13.80
N SER A 24 -4.23 24.94 -13.26
CA SER A 24 -3.49 24.45 -12.10
C SER A 24 -4.23 24.83 -10.81
N SER A 25 -5.40 24.22 -10.60
CA SER A 25 -5.94 24.06 -9.24
C SER A 25 -5.39 22.75 -8.72
N ILE A 26 -4.37 22.84 -7.88
CA ILE A 26 -3.89 21.74 -7.04
C ILE A 26 -5.12 21.22 -6.27
N PRO A 27 -5.60 19.99 -6.48
CA PRO A 27 -6.45 19.38 -5.48
C PRO A 27 -5.48 18.94 -4.38
N SER A 28 -5.43 19.73 -3.31
CA SER A 28 -5.17 19.21 -1.99
C SER A 28 -6.14 18.03 -1.79
N ARG A 29 -5.66 16.82 -2.07
CA ARG A 29 -6.37 15.59 -1.70
C ARG A 29 -6.39 15.55 -0.18
N SER A 30 -7.39 16.19 0.37
CA SER A 30 -7.79 16.05 1.75
C SER A 30 -8.05 14.57 1.98
N TRP A 31 -7.25 13.95 2.84
CA TRP A 31 -7.50 12.60 3.37
C TRP A 31 -8.66 12.63 4.37
N SER A 32 -9.77 13.25 3.99
CA SER A 32 -10.95 13.46 4.81
C SER A 32 -12.20 13.12 4.00
N SER A 33 -12.25 11.88 3.52
CA SER A 33 -13.51 11.20 3.22
C SER A 33 -13.29 9.70 3.39
N TRP A 34 -13.04 9.31 4.64
CA TRP A 34 -13.35 7.96 5.06
C TRP A 34 -14.86 7.79 4.80
N PRO A 35 -15.31 6.79 4.03
CA PRO A 35 -16.72 6.46 4.01
C PRO A 35 -17.10 6.19 5.45
N LEU A 36 -18.10 6.92 5.94
CA LEU A 36 -18.80 6.65 7.18
C LEU A 36 -19.26 5.20 7.13
N ALA A 37 -18.39 4.32 7.60
CA ALA A 37 -18.72 2.96 7.95
C ALA A 37 -19.89 3.10 8.91
N THR A 38 -21.05 2.68 8.43
CA THR A 38 -22.23 2.37 9.22
C THR A 38 -21.75 1.65 10.46
N ARG A 39 -21.74 2.37 11.58
CA ARG A 39 -21.44 1.82 12.90
C ARG A 39 -22.45 0.70 13.13
N PRO A 40 -22.07 -0.58 13.22
CA PRO A 40 -22.98 -1.54 13.81
C PRO A 40 -23.15 -1.11 15.27
N CYS A 41 -24.35 -0.67 15.61
CA CYS A 41 -24.79 -0.50 16.97
C CYS A 41 -24.67 -1.87 17.65
N LEU A 42 -23.56 -2.09 18.37
CA LEU A 42 -23.34 -3.25 19.21
C LEU A 42 -24.31 -3.16 20.41
N LYS A 43 -25.56 -3.53 20.16
CA LYS A 43 -26.55 -3.85 21.18
C LYS A 43 -26.24 -5.26 21.68
N GLY A 44 -25.09 -5.40 22.35
CA GLY A 44 -24.60 -6.65 22.91
C GLY A 44 -24.40 -6.47 24.41
N LYS A 45 -25.20 -7.20 25.20
CA LYS A 45 -25.09 -7.33 26.65
C LYS A 45 -23.62 -7.50 27.04
N GLY A 46 -23.05 -6.49 27.69
CA GLY A 46 -21.62 -6.42 27.96
C GLY A 46 -21.21 -7.31 29.11
N GLU A 47 -20.89 -8.57 28.81
CA GLU A 47 -19.86 -9.25 29.60
C GLU A 47 -18.58 -8.39 29.56
N PRO A 48 -17.86 -8.24 30.68
CA PRO A 48 -16.59 -7.52 30.70
C PRO A 48 -15.56 -8.30 29.88
N MET A 49 -15.56 -8.10 28.57
CA MET A 49 -14.47 -8.53 27.69
C MET A 49 -13.19 -7.88 28.21
N THR A 50 -12.27 -8.71 28.70
CA THR A 50 -10.97 -8.27 29.23
C THR A 50 -10.28 -7.37 28.20
N LEU A 51 -9.60 -6.31 28.67
CA LEU A 51 -8.93 -5.34 27.79
C LEU A 51 -7.95 -6.02 26.81
N LEU A 52 -7.30 -7.10 27.23
CA LEU A 52 -6.41 -7.89 26.36
C LEU A 52 -7.17 -8.57 25.22
N LYS A 53 -8.39 -9.07 25.42
CA LYS A 53 -9.20 -9.68 24.35
C LYS A 53 -9.59 -8.66 23.29
N ARG A 54 -9.93 -7.44 23.71
CA ARG A 54 -10.20 -6.32 22.78
C ARG A 54 -8.95 -5.92 21.99
N LEU A 55 -7.80 -5.85 22.67
CA LEU A 55 -6.51 -5.55 22.04
C LEU A 55 -6.11 -6.63 21.03
N LEU A 56 -6.34 -7.90 21.35
CA LEU A 56 -6.10 -9.03 20.46
C LEU A 56 -6.93 -8.91 19.18
N ASN A 57 -8.25 -8.73 19.31
CA ASN A 57 -9.15 -8.57 18.17
C ASN A 57 -8.73 -7.39 17.27
N LEU A 58 -8.30 -6.28 17.87
CA LEU A 58 -7.83 -5.11 17.12
C LEU A 58 -6.53 -5.40 16.36
N ARG A 59 -5.58 -6.14 16.97
CA ARG A 59 -4.33 -6.54 16.32
C ARG A 59 -4.57 -7.54 15.19
N GLU A 60 -5.45 -8.51 15.38
CA GLU A 60 -5.84 -9.46 14.32
C GLU A 60 -6.52 -8.74 13.14
N ALA A 61 -7.38 -7.76 13.42
CA ALA A 61 -7.99 -6.95 12.37
C ALA A 61 -6.95 -6.13 11.58
N ARG A 62 -5.91 -5.61 12.24
CA ARG A 62 -4.78 -4.92 11.59
C ARG A 62 -3.95 -5.89 10.75
N GLU A 63 -3.59 -7.05 11.29
CA GLU A 63 -2.82 -8.07 10.56
C GLU A 63 -3.53 -8.52 9.28
N LYS A 64 -4.86 -8.70 9.32
CA LYS A 64 -5.67 -9.00 8.14
C LYS A 64 -5.61 -7.89 7.08
N ARG A 65 -5.62 -6.62 7.49
CA ARG A 65 -5.46 -5.48 6.56
C ARG A 65 -4.06 -5.45 5.97
N ASP A 66 -3.03 -5.68 6.79
CA ASP A 66 -1.65 -5.73 6.32
C ASP A 66 -1.45 -6.90 5.33
N ALA A 67 -2.09 -8.05 5.57
CA ALA A 67 -2.09 -9.18 4.65
C ALA A 67 -2.76 -8.82 3.31
N GLN A 68 -3.87 -8.07 3.33
CA GLN A 68 -4.51 -7.55 2.12
C GLN A 68 -3.58 -6.58 1.38
N SER A 69 -2.92 -5.67 2.08
CA SER A 69 -1.93 -4.75 1.50
C SER A 69 -0.79 -5.50 0.79
N VAL A 70 -0.29 -6.60 1.37
CA VAL A 70 0.72 -7.45 0.71
C VAL A 70 0.16 -8.09 -0.58
N ARG A 71 -1.10 -8.54 -0.58
CA ARG A 71 -1.74 -9.08 -1.80
C ARG A 71 -1.83 -8.02 -2.90
N HIS A 72 -2.23 -6.80 -2.55
CA HIS A 72 -2.29 -5.68 -3.51
C HIS A 72 -0.90 -5.31 -4.03
N ALA A 73 0.12 -5.25 -3.17
CA ALA A 73 1.49 -4.98 -3.60
C ALA A 73 2.05 -6.07 -4.52
N ARG A 74 1.72 -7.35 -4.28
CA ARG A 74 2.09 -8.45 -5.19
C ARG A 74 1.44 -8.31 -6.56
N HIS A 75 0.16 -7.94 -6.59
CA HIS A 75 -0.54 -7.70 -7.84
C HIS A 75 0.07 -6.53 -8.61
N ALA A 76 0.34 -5.41 -7.93
CA ALA A 76 0.99 -4.25 -8.55
C ALA A 76 2.37 -4.60 -9.13
N ARG A 77 3.16 -5.40 -8.41
CA ARG A 77 4.46 -5.89 -8.92
C ARG A 77 4.30 -6.76 -10.17
N ALA A 78 3.34 -7.68 -10.18
CA ALA A 78 3.06 -8.51 -11.35
C ALA A 78 2.61 -7.68 -12.56
N GLN A 79 1.79 -6.65 -12.34
CA GLN A 79 1.41 -5.71 -13.40
C GLN A 79 2.61 -4.94 -13.95
N ALA A 80 3.50 -4.45 -13.08
CA ALA A 80 4.71 -3.77 -13.53
C ALA A 80 5.67 -4.70 -14.31
N ASP A 81 5.73 -5.99 -13.95
CA ASP A 81 6.49 -6.99 -14.71
C ASP A 81 5.86 -7.22 -16.10
N GLU A 82 4.53 -7.27 -16.20
CA GLU A 82 3.81 -7.34 -17.48
C GLU A 82 4.05 -6.08 -18.33
N GLU A 83 4.01 -4.89 -17.73
CA GLU A 83 4.26 -3.61 -18.40
C GLU A 83 5.67 -3.56 -19.01
N VAL A 84 6.70 -4.00 -18.27
CA VAL A 84 8.07 -4.11 -18.81
C VAL A 84 8.11 -5.07 -19.99
N ALA A 85 7.52 -6.26 -19.85
CA ALA A 85 7.48 -7.23 -20.95
C ALA A 85 6.75 -6.68 -22.19
N THR A 86 5.70 -5.87 -22.01
CA THR A 86 5.04 -5.21 -23.14
C THR A 86 5.91 -4.11 -23.76
N ALA A 87 6.59 -3.31 -22.95
CA ALA A 87 7.47 -2.23 -23.43
C ALA A 87 8.66 -2.79 -24.21
N GLU A 88 9.26 -3.89 -23.73
CA GLU A 88 10.35 -4.60 -24.43
C GLU A 88 9.89 -5.12 -25.80
N ARG A 89 8.72 -5.77 -25.88
CA ARG A 89 8.17 -6.23 -27.16
C ARG A 89 7.90 -5.08 -28.12
N ILE A 90 7.37 -3.97 -27.63
CA ILE A 90 7.13 -2.77 -28.45
C ILE A 90 8.45 -2.19 -28.94
N LEU A 91 9.49 -2.15 -28.09
CA LEU A 91 10.83 -1.72 -28.49
C LEU A 91 11.42 -2.64 -29.57
N GLU A 92 11.37 -3.95 -29.39
CA GLU A 92 11.85 -4.92 -30.39
C GLU A 92 11.16 -4.73 -31.74
N GLN A 93 9.82 -4.67 -31.72
CA GLN A 93 9.04 -4.45 -32.94
C GLN A 93 9.36 -3.09 -33.57
N GLY A 94 9.42 -2.03 -32.78
CA GLY A 94 9.76 -0.69 -33.26
C GLY A 94 11.17 -0.59 -33.86
N LEU A 95 12.14 -1.32 -33.31
CA LEU A 95 13.50 -1.39 -33.87
C LEU A 95 13.54 -2.17 -35.20
N LEU A 96 12.75 -3.24 -35.32
CA LEU A 96 12.63 -3.98 -36.59
C LEU A 96 11.97 -3.12 -37.67
N ASP A 97 10.90 -2.42 -37.33
CA ASP A 97 10.19 -1.55 -38.27
C ASP A 97 11.05 -0.34 -38.66
N ALA A 98 11.76 0.28 -37.71
CA ALA A 98 12.71 1.36 -38.01
C ALA A 98 13.85 0.90 -38.93
N ARG A 99 14.34 -0.33 -38.78
CA ARG A 99 15.34 -0.91 -39.71
C ARG A 99 14.74 -1.11 -41.11
N ARG A 100 13.56 -1.72 -41.21
CA ARG A 100 12.88 -1.94 -42.49
C ARG A 100 12.59 -0.64 -43.23
N GLU A 101 12.10 0.37 -42.51
CA GLU A 101 11.85 1.70 -43.07
C GLU A 101 13.16 2.38 -43.49
N GLY A 102 14.22 2.27 -42.68
CA GLY A 102 15.55 2.74 -43.02
C GLY A 102 16.08 2.11 -44.31
N ASP A 103 16.04 0.78 -44.41
CA ASP A 103 16.49 0.04 -45.58
C ASP A 103 15.68 0.42 -46.83
N ALA A 104 14.35 0.53 -46.70
CA ALA A 104 13.47 0.96 -47.79
C ALA A 104 13.79 2.39 -48.29
N LEU A 105 14.19 3.30 -47.39
CA LEU A 105 14.65 4.64 -47.77
C LEU A 105 15.94 4.57 -48.60
N PHE A 106 16.90 3.72 -48.22
CA PHE A 106 18.16 3.56 -48.95
C PHE A 106 17.96 2.86 -50.31
N ASP A 107 17.17 1.79 -50.35
CA ASP A 107 16.85 1.07 -51.58
C ASP A 107 16.10 1.96 -52.58
N GLY A 108 15.16 2.77 -52.09
CA GLY A 108 14.47 3.77 -52.90
C GLY A 108 15.40 4.81 -53.53
N MET A 109 16.58 5.04 -52.94
CA MET A 109 17.59 5.96 -53.46
C MET A 109 18.64 5.33 -54.37
N ARG A 110 18.62 4.02 -54.55
CA ARG A 110 19.69 3.34 -55.28
C ARG A 110 19.64 3.61 -56.78
N GLY A 111 20.79 3.96 -57.38
CA GLY A 111 20.95 4.04 -58.83
C GLY A 111 20.37 5.27 -59.53
N GLN A 112 19.93 6.30 -58.78
CA GLN A 112 19.41 7.55 -59.34
C GLN A 112 20.25 8.77 -58.93
N LEU A 113 20.20 9.83 -59.72
CA LEU A 113 20.75 11.15 -59.37
C LEU A 113 19.71 11.90 -58.54
N TRP A 114 20.00 12.11 -57.26
CA TRP A 114 19.10 12.76 -56.31
C TRP A 114 19.40 14.24 -56.16
N SER A 115 18.36 15.04 -55.99
CA SER A 115 18.51 16.43 -55.56
C SER A 115 19.01 16.49 -54.11
N LEU A 116 19.72 17.57 -53.77
CA LEU A 116 20.13 17.84 -52.39
C LEU A 116 18.94 17.83 -51.41
N SER A 117 17.78 18.36 -51.84
CA SER A 117 16.57 18.38 -51.04
C SER A 117 16.02 16.98 -50.71
N ALA A 118 16.13 16.02 -51.64
CA ALA A 118 15.70 14.65 -51.40
C ALA A 118 16.60 13.95 -50.39
N VAL A 119 17.93 14.15 -50.48
CA VAL A 119 18.91 13.62 -49.52
C VAL A 119 18.69 14.23 -48.12
N GLN A 120 18.45 15.53 -48.04
CA GLN A 120 18.10 16.20 -46.77
C GLN A 120 16.80 15.65 -46.18
N GLY A 121 15.78 15.41 -47.02
CA GLY A 121 14.53 14.79 -46.59
C GLY A 121 14.72 13.38 -46.03
N MET A 122 15.58 12.56 -46.65
CA MET A 122 15.94 11.24 -46.13
C MET A 122 16.64 11.36 -44.77
N HIS A 123 17.62 12.25 -44.61
CA HIS A 123 18.28 12.47 -43.33
C HIS A 123 17.29 12.85 -42.22
N GLY A 124 16.33 13.73 -42.52
CA GLY A 124 15.26 14.08 -41.58
C GLY A 124 14.43 12.87 -41.14
N LYS A 125 14.11 11.96 -42.08
CA LYS A 125 13.38 10.71 -41.76
C LYS A 125 14.22 9.76 -40.91
N LEU A 126 15.50 9.55 -41.24
CA LEU A 126 16.39 8.70 -40.44
C LEU A 126 16.55 9.23 -39.01
N GLU A 127 16.65 10.55 -38.85
CA GLU A 127 16.70 11.19 -37.54
C GLU A 127 15.39 10.99 -36.77
N SER A 128 14.23 11.09 -37.43
CA SER A 128 12.94 10.79 -36.78
C SER A 128 12.80 9.33 -36.34
N LEU A 129 13.30 8.38 -37.14
CA LEU A 129 13.33 6.95 -36.78
C LEU A 129 14.24 6.69 -35.58
N ARG A 130 15.41 7.35 -35.55
CA ARG A 130 16.33 7.29 -34.43
C ARG A 130 15.69 7.83 -33.15
N GLN A 131 15.05 9.00 -33.21
CA GLN A 131 14.36 9.61 -32.08
C GLN A 131 13.20 8.74 -31.60
N GLY A 132 12.45 8.11 -32.50
CA GLY A 132 11.43 7.12 -32.17
C GLY A 132 12.00 5.93 -31.40
N ALA A 133 13.13 5.37 -31.86
CA ALA A 133 13.80 4.28 -31.16
C ALA A 133 14.35 4.70 -29.79
N GLU A 134 14.87 5.92 -29.65
CA GLU A 134 15.31 6.47 -28.36
C GLU A 134 14.12 6.65 -27.41
N ALA A 135 12.96 7.13 -27.88
CA ALA A 135 11.74 7.24 -27.09
C ALA A 135 11.22 5.88 -26.61
N LEU A 136 11.27 4.83 -27.45
CA LEU A 136 10.90 3.48 -27.05
C LEU A 136 11.84 2.92 -25.97
N ARG A 137 13.15 3.18 -26.07
CA ARG A 137 14.12 2.78 -25.02
C ARG A 137 13.85 3.51 -23.71
N ALA A 138 13.52 4.80 -23.78
CA ALA A 138 13.12 5.57 -22.60
C ALA A 138 11.85 4.98 -21.95
N GLY A 139 10.86 4.57 -22.76
CA GLY A 139 9.66 3.90 -22.25
C GLY A 139 9.95 2.57 -21.52
N VAL A 140 10.91 1.78 -22.00
CA VAL A 140 11.38 0.58 -21.27
C VAL A 140 12.02 0.96 -19.94
N ALA A 141 12.92 1.96 -19.95
CA ALA A 141 13.58 2.41 -18.72
C ALA A 141 12.57 2.91 -17.67
N GLU A 142 11.55 3.68 -18.07
CA GLU A 142 10.47 4.13 -17.18
C GLU A 142 9.67 2.95 -16.61
N ALA A 143 9.38 1.92 -17.42
CA ALA A 143 8.70 0.72 -16.95
C ALA A 143 9.57 -0.07 -15.95
N GLU A 144 10.89 -0.14 -16.18
CA GLU A 144 11.82 -0.78 -15.24
C GLU A 144 11.92 -0.04 -13.90
N GLU A 145 11.91 1.29 -13.93
CA GLU A 145 11.86 2.12 -12.71
C GLU A 145 10.58 1.86 -11.91
N GLN A 146 9.42 1.78 -12.58
CA GLN A 146 8.15 1.44 -11.93
C GLN A 146 8.13 0.02 -11.36
N ARG A 147 8.73 -0.93 -12.08
CA ARG A 147 8.94 -2.30 -11.61
C ARG A 147 9.78 -2.30 -10.32
N GLN A 148 10.86 -1.53 -10.27
CA GLN A 148 11.69 -1.41 -9.07
C GLN A 148 10.93 -0.76 -7.91
N ALA A 149 10.23 0.35 -8.13
CA ALA A 149 9.43 1.01 -7.10
C ALA A 149 8.35 0.08 -6.52
N SER A 150 7.72 -0.73 -7.37
CA SER A 150 6.72 -1.73 -6.95
C SER A 150 7.34 -2.85 -6.10
N GLN A 151 8.59 -3.24 -6.38
CA GLN A 151 9.33 -4.21 -5.56
C GLN A 151 9.65 -3.66 -4.18
N GLU A 152 10.17 -2.43 -4.10
CA GLU A 152 10.48 -1.78 -2.84
C GLU A 152 9.22 -1.64 -1.97
N GLN A 153 8.08 -1.31 -2.58
CA GLN A 153 6.79 -1.26 -1.90
C GLN A 153 6.33 -2.65 -1.41
N LEU A 154 6.54 -3.70 -2.21
CA LEU A 154 6.24 -5.08 -1.80
C LEU A 154 7.10 -5.49 -0.59
N GLU A 155 8.38 -5.17 -0.59
CA GLU A 155 9.28 -5.47 0.53
C GLU A 155 8.88 -4.71 1.80
N ALA A 156 8.57 -3.42 1.66
CA ALA A 156 8.10 -2.59 2.77
C ALA A 156 6.79 -3.13 3.38
N THR A 157 5.81 -3.48 2.54
CA THR A 157 4.52 -4.04 3.01
C THR A 157 4.69 -5.41 3.66
N GLN A 158 5.57 -6.27 3.13
CA GLN A 158 5.91 -7.54 3.75
C GLN A 158 6.56 -7.35 5.13
N ALA A 159 7.49 -6.39 5.27
CA ALA A 159 8.12 -6.09 6.54
C ALA A 159 7.10 -5.64 7.59
N VAL A 160 6.14 -4.78 7.20
CA VAL A 160 5.02 -4.36 8.07
C VAL A 160 4.16 -5.55 8.47
N HIS A 161 3.76 -6.39 7.52
CA HIS A 161 2.94 -7.57 7.81
C HIS A 161 3.64 -8.55 8.77
N ARG A 162 4.94 -8.82 8.58
CA ARG A 162 5.73 -9.65 9.51
C ARG A 162 5.76 -9.06 10.93
N ARG A 163 5.86 -7.73 11.07
CA ARG A 163 5.78 -7.06 12.38
C ARG A 163 4.40 -7.21 13.00
N SER A 164 3.34 -7.07 12.20
CA SER A 164 1.93 -7.25 12.61
C SER A 164 1.67 -8.65 13.15
N GLN A 165 2.14 -9.68 12.42
CA GLN A 165 2.06 -11.08 12.85
C GLN A 165 2.77 -11.33 14.19
N LYS A 166 3.98 -10.81 14.38
CA LYS A 166 4.71 -10.89 15.65
C LYS A 166 3.94 -10.22 16.80
N GLN A 167 3.30 -9.08 16.55
CA GLN A 167 2.50 -8.39 17.56
C GLN A 167 1.23 -9.16 17.93
N VAL A 168 0.58 -9.80 16.96
CA VAL A 168 -0.55 -10.70 17.21
C VAL A 168 -0.10 -11.89 18.06
N GLY A 169 1.00 -12.56 17.68
CA GLY A 169 1.55 -13.69 18.43
C GLY A 169 1.82 -13.35 19.90
N LYS A 170 2.55 -12.26 20.16
CA LYS A 170 2.81 -11.78 21.53
C LYS A 170 1.54 -11.49 22.32
N THR A 171 0.53 -10.89 21.70
CA THR A 171 -0.75 -10.62 22.39
C THR A 171 -1.54 -11.88 22.65
N LYS A 172 -1.50 -12.87 21.76
CA LYS A 172 -2.12 -14.18 21.99
C LYS A 172 -1.48 -14.86 23.19
N GLU A 173 -0.16 -14.89 23.26
CA GLU A 173 0.57 -15.43 24.42
C GLU A 173 0.15 -14.74 25.72
N MET A 174 0.18 -13.40 25.77
CA MET A 174 -0.27 -12.65 26.94
C MET A 174 -1.73 -12.92 27.32
N HIS A 175 -2.62 -13.02 26.34
CA HIS A 175 -4.03 -13.33 26.57
C HIS A 175 -4.19 -14.73 27.19
N THR A 176 -3.49 -15.73 26.67
CA THR A 176 -3.55 -17.10 27.20
C THR A 176 -3.00 -17.19 28.63
N VAL A 177 -1.96 -16.42 28.96
CA VAL A 177 -1.44 -16.33 30.34
C VAL A 177 -2.47 -15.69 31.26
N GLN A 178 -3.08 -14.58 30.85
CA GLN A 178 -4.14 -13.93 31.64
C GLN A 178 -5.35 -14.86 31.84
N GLU A 179 -5.77 -15.62 30.83
CA GLU A 179 -6.88 -16.57 30.97
C GLU A 179 -6.57 -17.67 31.99
N ARG A 180 -5.33 -18.17 32.00
CA ARG A 180 -4.88 -19.15 32.99
C ARG A 180 -4.84 -18.56 34.41
N GLU A 181 -4.34 -17.35 34.57
CA GLU A 181 -4.32 -16.65 35.86
C GLU A 181 -5.73 -16.38 36.39
N MET A 182 -6.63 -15.92 35.54
CA MET A 182 -8.04 -15.67 35.90
C MET A 182 -8.76 -16.98 36.26
N ALA A 183 -8.47 -18.08 35.57
CA ALA A 183 -9.02 -19.39 35.91
C ALA A 183 -8.51 -19.87 37.28
N ALA A 184 -7.20 -19.78 37.53
CA ALA A 184 -6.61 -20.15 38.82
C ALA A 184 -7.12 -19.27 39.99
N GLN A 185 -7.37 -17.99 39.75
CA GLN A 185 -7.96 -17.11 40.75
C GLN A 185 -9.43 -17.46 41.07
N ARG A 186 -10.20 -17.89 40.07
CA ARG A 186 -11.58 -18.35 40.28
C ARG A 186 -11.60 -19.65 41.08
N GLU A 187 -10.78 -20.62 40.72
CA GLU A 187 -10.61 -21.88 41.45
C GLU A 187 -10.25 -21.63 42.92
N ARG A 188 -9.23 -20.80 43.19
CA ARG A 188 -8.87 -20.41 44.56
C ARG A 188 -10.00 -19.72 45.33
N LYS A 189 -10.81 -18.91 44.65
CA LYS A 189 -11.96 -18.23 45.28
C LYS A 189 -13.05 -19.24 45.65
N GLU A 190 -13.34 -20.18 44.76
CA GLU A 190 -14.28 -21.28 44.99
C GLU A 190 -13.82 -22.18 46.15
N ASP A 191 -12.51 -22.50 46.22
CA ASP A 191 -11.94 -23.26 47.33
C ASP A 191 -12.11 -22.55 48.68
N LEU A 192 -11.81 -21.25 48.74
CA LEU A 192 -11.99 -20.44 49.96
C LEU A 192 -13.46 -20.35 50.37
N GLU A 193 -14.39 -20.18 49.42
CA GLU A 193 -15.83 -20.17 49.70
C GLU A 193 -16.29 -21.53 50.28
N MET A 194 -15.75 -22.65 49.80
CA MET A 194 -16.05 -23.98 50.32
C MET A 194 -15.50 -24.21 51.73
N GLU A 195 -14.30 -23.71 52.03
CA GLU A 195 -13.71 -23.72 53.39
C GLU A 195 -14.54 -22.87 54.37
N GLU A 196 -14.98 -21.68 53.97
CA GLU A 196 -15.87 -20.82 54.77
C GLU A 196 -17.19 -21.53 55.09
N ILE A 197 -17.84 -22.15 54.11
CA ILE A 197 -19.07 -22.93 54.31
C ILE A 197 -18.83 -24.12 55.26
N GLY A 198 -17.69 -24.80 55.11
CA GLY A 198 -17.28 -25.91 55.97
C GLY A 198 -17.09 -25.48 57.43
N SER A 199 -16.39 -24.37 57.66
CA SER A 199 -16.10 -23.84 59.01
C SER A 199 -17.36 -23.31 59.72
N LEU A 200 -18.28 -22.68 58.98
CA LEU A 200 -19.60 -22.26 59.50
C LEU A 200 -20.47 -23.46 59.90
N ARG A 201 -20.41 -24.56 59.13
CA ARG A 201 -21.13 -25.81 59.45
C ARG A 201 -20.52 -26.57 60.64
N ALA A 202 -19.20 -26.55 60.79
CA ALA A 202 -18.53 -27.14 61.96
C ALA A 202 -18.82 -26.37 63.26
N SER A 203 -18.81 -25.03 63.18
CA SER A 203 -19.08 -24.14 64.33
C SER A 203 -20.52 -24.25 64.83
N SER A 204 -21.49 -24.47 63.93
CA SER A 204 -22.91 -24.68 64.32
C SER A 204 -23.18 -26.05 64.95
N ARG A 205 -22.34 -27.07 64.71
CA ARG A 205 -22.43 -28.39 65.38
C ARG A 205 -21.70 -28.44 66.73
N GLY A 206 -20.77 -27.52 66.99
CA GLY A 206 -20.06 -27.41 68.27
C GLY A 206 -20.88 -26.78 69.41
N SER A 207 -22.00 -26.12 69.10
CA SER A 207 -22.84 -25.38 70.08
C SER A 207 -23.85 -26.26 70.84
N LEU A 208 -23.95 -27.55 70.51
CA LEU A 208 -24.91 -28.49 71.15
C LEU A 208 -24.24 -29.57 72.02
N ARG A 209 -23.04 -29.34 72.56
CA ARG A 209 -22.58 -30.10 73.74
C ARG A 209 -23.02 -29.36 74.99
N GLY A 210 -24.16 -29.82 75.51
CA GLY A 210 -24.89 -29.24 76.61
C GLY A 210 -24.07 -29.07 77.89
N SER A 211 -24.28 -27.91 78.51
CA SER A 211 -24.03 -27.72 79.93
C SER A 211 -24.81 -28.78 80.72
N PRO A 212 -24.17 -29.62 81.55
CA PRO A 212 -24.89 -30.57 82.37
C PRO A 212 -25.68 -29.78 83.43
N ARG A 213 -27.02 -29.84 83.34
CA ARG A 213 -27.90 -29.35 84.41
C ARG A 213 -27.66 -30.20 85.65
N ARG A 214 -27.00 -29.63 86.66
CA ARG A 214 -26.97 -30.18 88.02
C ARG A 214 -28.39 -30.23 88.56
N PHE A 215 -28.93 -31.44 88.73
CA PHE A 215 -30.06 -31.69 89.63
C PHE A 215 -29.50 -31.93 91.03
N THR A 216 -29.79 -31.03 91.95
CA THR A 216 -29.66 -31.24 93.39
C THR A 216 -30.99 -31.81 93.91
N ILE A 217 -30.92 -32.95 94.60
CA ILE A 217 -32.01 -33.57 95.38
C ILE A 217 -32.11 -32.84 96.71
#